data_AF-A0A2N3IGE5-F1
#
_entry.id   AF-A0A2N3IGE5-F1
#
_cell.length_a   1.000
_cell.length_b   1.000
_cell.length_c   1.000
_cell.angle_alpha   90.00
_cell.angle_beta   90.00
_cell.angle_gamma   90.00
#
_symmetry.space_group_name_H-M   'P 1'
#
loop_
_entity.id
_entity.type
_entity.pdbx_description
1 polymer ?
#
loop_
_entity_poly.entity_id
_entity_poly.type
_entity_poly.pdbx_seq_one_letter_code
_entity_poly.pdbx_strand_id
1 'polypeptide(L)'
;MSRDLQLLHPVTAQKATLVINMCKAKGVDILVYCTLRTLEEQAKLYRQGRSREVIETKMKNLRNAGYDFLAAIIEAVGPQKGNRKLTNAAPGESWHNLGFAFDAVPLIGKEPAWAYEGNEELWKVYGSVCKYNGLTWGGDWKFIDYPHAQEHTESNPLRVYNPEALKRLLSERGLL
;
A
#
# COMPACT_ATOMS: atom_id res chain seq x y z
N MET A 1 4.30 3.29 -9.64
CA MET A 1 3.03 3.05 -8.91
C MET A 1 1.88 3.24 -9.88
N SER A 2 1.00 2.24 -9.99
CA SER A 2 -0.15 2.30 -10.91
C SER A 2 -1.35 2.99 -10.28
N ARG A 3 -2.27 3.50 -11.10
CA ARG A 3 -3.61 3.98 -10.71
C ARG A 3 -4.74 3.09 -11.24
N ASP A 4 -4.37 2.01 -11.92
CA ASP A 4 -5.30 1.13 -12.59
C ASP A 4 -5.97 0.17 -11.60
N LEU A 5 -7.30 0.29 -11.48
CA LEU A 5 -8.10 -0.58 -10.61
C LEU A 5 -8.09 -2.04 -11.07
N GLN A 6 -7.78 -2.32 -12.34
CA GLN A 6 -7.70 -3.70 -12.86
C GLN A 6 -6.50 -4.46 -12.30
N LEU A 7 -5.50 -3.77 -11.75
CA LEU A 7 -4.35 -4.39 -11.10
C LEU A 7 -4.60 -4.73 -9.62
N LEU A 8 -5.72 -4.29 -9.06
CA LEU A 8 -6.16 -4.72 -7.74
C LEU A 8 -6.67 -6.16 -7.81
N HIS A 9 -6.65 -6.86 -6.68
CA HIS A 9 -7.37 -8.12 -6.57
C HIS A 9 -8.87 -7.90 -6.85
N PRO A 10 -9.60 -8.82 -7.51
CA PRO A 10 -10.96 -8.58 -7.97
C PRO A 10 -11.92 -8.05 -6.89
N VAL A 11 -11.85 -8.59 -5.67
CA VAL A 11 -12.67 -8.11 -4.55
C VAL A 11 -12.28 -6.69 -4.13
N THR A 12 -10.98 -6.41 -4.05
CA THR A 12 -10.47 -5.06 -3.75
C THR A 12 -10.86 -4.06 -4.86
N ALA A 13 -10.82 -4.46 -6.13
CA ALA A 13 -11.22 -3.63 -7.27
C ALA A 13 -12.71 -3.25 -7.21
N GLN A 14 -13.57 -4.22 -6.86
CA GLN A 14 -15.00 -3.99 -6.65
C GLN A 14 -15.23 -3.01 -5.49
N LYS A 15 -14.57 -3.24 -4.34
CA LYS A 15 -14.67 -2.32 -3.19
C LYS A 15 -14.16 -0.92 -3.51
N ALA A 16 -13.04 -0.78 -4.21
CA ALA A 16 -12.52 0.51 -4.64
C ALA A 16 -13.51 1.26 -5.55
N THR A 17 -14.14 0.55 -6.49
CA THR A 17 -15.20 1.10 -7.35
C THR A 17 -16.41 1.58 -6.54
N LEU A 18 -16.85 0.79 -5.55
CA LEU A 18 -17.94 1.19 -4.65
C LEU A 18 -17.56 2.44 -3.85
N VAL A 19 -16.33 2.51 -3.33
CA VAL A 19 -15.84 3.68 -2.59
C VAL A 19 -15.88 4.94 -3.45
N ILE A 20 -15.39 4.88 -4.70
CA ILE A 20 -15.43 6.01 -5.64
C ILE A 20 -16.87 6.49 -5.85
N ASN A 21 -17.78 5.56 -6.18
CA ASN A 21 -19.17 5.91 -6.48
C ASN A 21 -19.91 6.47 -5.25
N MET A 22 -19.68 5.91 -4.07
CA MET A 22 -20.33 6.35 -2.84
C MET A 22 -19.78 7.67 -2.31
N CYS A 23 -18.47 7.93 -2.44
CA CYS A 23 -17.91 9.25 -2.14
C CYS A 23 -18.53 10.29 -3.05
N LYS A 24 -18.61 10.00 -4.36
CA LYS A 24 -19.23 10.90 -5.33
C LYS A 24 -20.70 11.17 -5.05
N ALA A 25 -21.47 10.15 -4.66
CA ALA A 25 -22.87 10.30 -4.25
C ALA A 25 -23.03 11.17 -2.99
N LYS A 26 -21.97 11.33 -2.18
CA LYS A 26 -21.89 12.22 -1.02
C LYS A 26 -21.26 13.58 -1.34
N GLY A 27 -21.05 13.90 -2.63
CA GLY A 27 -20.48 15.17 -3.07
C GLY A 27 -18.96 15.27 -2.94
N VAL A 28 -18.26 14.14 -2.75
CA VAL A 28 -16.79 14.09 -2.64
C VAL A 28 -16.22 13.26 -3.78
N ASP A 29 -15.62 13.92 -4.77
CA ASP A 29 -14.81 13.23 -5.77
C ASP A 29 -13.47 12.80 -5.14
N ILE A 30 -12.98 11.61 -5.53
CA ILE A 30 -11.68 11.10 -5.10
C ILE A 30 -10.83 10.71 -6.30
N LEU A 31 -9.51 10.87 -6.18
CA LEU A 31 -8.52 10.40 -7.14
C LEU A 31 -7.78 9.21 -6.54
N VAL A 32 -7.87 8.05 -7.20
CA VAL A 32 -7.00 6.91 -6.91
C VAL A 32 -5.58 7.23 -7.36
N TYR A 33 -4.65 7.27 -6.41
CA TYR A 33 -3.28 7.69 -6.62
C TYR A 33 -2.30 6.51 -6.74
N CYS A 34 -2.54 5.44 -5.99
CA CYS A 34 -1.74 4.21 -6.05
C CYS A 34 -2.62 2.98 -5.85
N THR A 35 -2.44 1.97 -6.70
CA THR A 35 -3.06 0.64 -6.59
C THR A 35 -1.97 -0.39 -6.35
N LEU A 36 -1.62 -1.18 -7.36
CA LEU A 36 -0.50 -2.12 -7.31
C LEU A 36 0.84 -1.35 -7.29
N ARG A 37 1.72 -1.81 -6.40
CA ARG A 37 3.13 -1.44 -6.36
C ARG A 37 3.95 -2.71 -6.38
N THR A 38 4.76 -2.89 -7.40
CA THR A 38 5.60 -4.10 -7.56
C THR A 38 6.56 -4.27 -6.38
N LEU A 39 7.05 -5.51 -6.18
CA LEU A 39 8.05 -5.78 -5.15
C LEU A 39 9.32 -4.96 -5.39
N GLU A 40 9.76 -4.79 -6.64
CA GLU A 40 10.92 -3.96 -6.96
C GLU A 40 10.70 -2.47 -6.63
N GLU A 41 9.54 -1.91 -6.99
CA GLU A 41 9.22 -0.52 -6.63
C GLU A 41 9.20 -0.34 -5.11
N GLN A 42 8.59 -1.27 -4.37
CA GLN A 42 8.58 -1.23 -2.91
C GLN A 42 9.99 -1.36 -2.33
N ALA A 43 10.83 -2.23 -2.88
CA ALA A 43 12.23 -2.36 -2.47
C ALA A 43 13.03 -1.08 -2.70
N LYS A 44 12.80 -0.38 -3.83
CA LYS A 44 13.43 0.92 -4.10
C LYS A 44 12.99 1.96 -3.07
N LEU A 45 11.69 2.10 -2.83
CA LEU A 45 11.15 3.02 -1.81
C LEU A 45 11.64 2.70 -0.39
N TYR A 46 11.73 1.40 -0.05
CA TYR A 46 12.24 0.96 1.24
C TYR A 46 13.73 1.27 1.39
N ARG A 47 14.55 1.07 0.36
CA ARG A 47 15.99 1.35 0.47
C ARG A 47 16.32 2.84 0.59
N GLN A 48 15.51 3.71 0.01
CA GLN A 48 15.73 5.15 0.06
C GLN A 48 15.78 5.70 1.50
N GLY A 49 16.77 6.54 1.79
CA GLY A 49 16.94 7.16 3.12
C GLY A 49 17.36 6.19 4.24
N ARG A 50 17.83 4.98 3.91
CA ARG A 50 18.32 3.99 4.89
C ARG A 50 19.81 3.71 4.71
N SER A 51 20.50 3.46 5.82
CA SER A 51 21.92 3.05 5.80
C SER A 51 22.07 1.62 5.31
N ARG A 52 23.28 1.28 4.87
CA ARG A 52 23.64 -0.09 4.46
C ARG A 52 23.35 -1.11 5.56
N GLU A 53 23.72 -0.82 6.79
CA GLU A 53 23.52 -1.71 7.95
C GLU A 53 22.05 -2.03 8.21
N VAL A 54 21.16 -1.03 8.10
CA VAL A 54 19.72 -1.24 8.26
C VAL A 54 19.18 -2.19 7.18
N ILE A 55 19.66 -2.03 5.95
CA ILE A 55 19.25 -2.88 4.83
C ILE A 55 19.79 -4.30 4.96
N GLU A 56 21.06 -4.47 5.33
CA GLU A 56 21.67 -5.79 5.58
C GLU A 56 20.96 -6.53 6.72
N THR A 57 20.63 -5.82 7.81
CA THR A 57 19.86 -6.37 8.92
C THR A 57 18.46 -6.81 8.46
N LYS A 58 17.77 -5.99 7.66
CA LYS A 58 16.46 -6.35 7.12
C LYS A 58 16.52 -7.60 6.25
N MET A 59 17.49 -7.68 5.33
CA MET A 59 17.67 -8.84 4.47
C MET A 59 17.99 -10.11 5.28
N LYS A 60 18.87 -10.00 6.28
CA LYS A 60 19.17 -11.11 7.20
C LYS A 60 17.91 -11.61 7.92
N ASN A 61 17.09 -10.70 8.43
CA ASN A 61 15.86 -11.07 9.14
C ASN A 61 14.85 -11.76 8.21
N LEU A 62 14.70 -11.28 6.97
CA LEU A 62 13.83 -11.94 5.98
C LEU A 62 14.31 -13.35 5.65
N ARG A 63 15.61 -13.53 5.40
CA ARG A 63 16.23 -14.85 5.14
C ARG A 63 16.02 -15.80 6.33
N ASN A 64 16.29 -15.33 7.54
CA ASN A 64 16.08 -16.12 8.75
C ASN A 64 14.61 -16.53 8.96
N ALA A 65 13.66 -15.73 8.48
CA ALA A 65 12.24 -16.03 8.53
C ALA A 65 11.74 -16.84 7.31
N GLY A 66 12.62 -17.28 6.40
CA GLY A 66 12.31 -18.08 5.21
C GLY A 66 11.86 -17.27 3.98
N TYR A 67 11.91 -15.94 4.05
CA TYR A 67 11.54 -15.04 2.95
C TYR A 67 12.75 -14.64 2.08
N ASP A 68 13.62 -15.59 1.74
CA ASP A 68 14.84 -15.35 0.95
C ASP A 68 14.57 -14.64 -0.37
N PHE A 69 13.44 -14.94 -1.02
CA PHE A 69 13.04 -14.31 -2.27
C PHE A 69 12.78 -12.80 -2.12
N LEU A 70 12.23 -12.34 -0.99
CA LEU A 70 12.05 -10.91 -0.72
C LEU A 70 13.39 -10.22 -0.44
N ALA A 71 14.29 -10.90 0.29
CA ALA A 71 15.64 -10.39 0.53
C ALA A 71 16.43 -10.24 -0.77
N ALA A 72 16.32 -11.21 -1.69
CA ALA A 72 16.96 -11.16 -2.99
C ALA A 72 16.49 -9.95 -3.82
N ILE A 73 15.20 -9.60 -3.76
CA ILE A 73 14.68 -8.41 -4.46
C ILE A 73 15.26 -7.12 -3.86
N ILE A 74 15.37 -7.02 -2.52
CA ILE A 74 16.03 -5.87 -1.87
C ILE A 74 17.49 -5.74 -2.30
N GLU A 75 18.20 -6.87 -2.41
CA GLU A 75 19.59 -6.90 -2.86
C GLU A 75 19.71 -6.44 -4.32
N ALA A 76 18.88 -7.01 -5.20
CA ALA A 76 18.92 -6.78 -6.65
C ALA A 76 18.70 -5.31 -7.04
N VAL A 77 17.79 -4.59 -6.37
CA VAL A 77 17.53 -3.18 -6.71
C VAL A 77 18.69 -2.23 -6.35
N GLY A 78 19.65 -2.68 -5.54
CA GLY A 78 20.84 -1.90 -5.18
C GLY A 78 20.56 -0.59 -4.41
N PRO A 79 21.60 0.15 -4.00
CA PRO A 79 21.46 1.41 -3.27
C PRO A 79 20.57 2.42 -4.01
N GLN A 80 19.75 3.15 -3.26
CA GLN A 80 18.84 4.16 -3.80
C GLN A 80 19.24 5.55 -3.32
N LYS A 81 19.14 6.55 -4.20
CA LYS A 81 19.45 7.96 -3.88
C LYS A 81 18.30 8.58 -3.11
N GLY A 82 18.61 9.53 -2.22
CA GLY A 82 17.63 10.30 -1.45
C GLY A 82 17.81 10.11 0.05
N ASN A 83 17.55 11.18 0.79
CA ASN A 83 17.71 11.25 2.25
C ASN A 83 16.40 11.01 3.02
N ARG A 84 15.24 11.13 2.35
CA ARG A 84 13.92 10.92 2.96
C ARG A 84 13.49 9.47 2.85
N LYS A 85 13.11 8.87 3.99
CA LYS A 85 12.40 7.59 4.07
C LYS A 85 10.95 7.80 3.61
N LEU A 86 10.52 7.07 2.59
CA LEU A 86 9.17 7.20 2.02
C LEU A 86 8.18 6.15 2.53
N THR A 87 8.67 5.04 3.03
CA THR A 87 7.86 3.94 3.57
C THR A 87 8.63 3.19 4.63
N ASN A 88 7.92 2.53 5.56
CA ASN A 88 8.50 1.60 6.53
C ASN A 88 8.40 0.13 6.10
N ALA A 89 7.59 -0.18 5.09
CA ALA A 89 7.39 -1.55 4.61
C ALA A 89 8.47 -1.96 3.61
N ALA A 90 9.09 -3.11 3.80
CA ALA A 90 9.94 -3.75 2.80
C ALA A 90 9.08 -4.42 1.71
N PRO A 91 9.63 -4.91 0.59
CA PRO A 91 8.85 -5.69 -0.38
C PRO A 91 8.19 -6.89 0.31
N GLY A 92 6.93 -7.15 -0.04
CA GLY A 92 6.10 -8.19 0.58
C GLY A 92 5.45 -7.77 1.91
N GLU A 93 5.84 -6.64 2.48
CA GLU A 93 5.25 -6.12 3.73
C GLU A 93 4.17 -5.05 3.49
N SER A 94 3.94 -4.66 2.23
CA SER A 94 2.87 -3.74 1.87
C SER A 94 1.75 -4.48 1.14
N TRP A 95 0.50 -4.23 1.52
CA TRP A 95 -0.67 -4.77 0.84
C TRP A 95 -0.79 -4.30 -0.63
N HIS A 96 -0.15 -3.19 -0.99
CA HIS A 96 -0.02 -2.78 -2.39
C HIS A 96 0.78 -3.78 -3.23
N ASN A 97 1.67 -4.59 -2.64
CA ASN A 97 2.43 -5.60 -3.37
C ASN A 97 1.57 -6.77 -3.85
N LEU A 98 0.39 -6.92 -3.24
CA LEU A 98 -0.61 -7.90 -3.62
C LEU A 98 -1.84 -7.22 -4.23
N GLY A 99 -1.83 -5.91 -4.51
CA GLY A 99 -3.03 -5.21 -5.00
C GLY A 99 -4.25 -5.36 -4.08
N PHE A 100 -4.03 -5.55 -2.78
CA PHE A 100 -5.07 -5.62 -1.74
C PHE A 100 -5.24 -4.28 -1.01
N ALA A 101 -4.56 -3.23 -1.49
CA ALA A 101 -4.65 -1.87 -0.98
C ALA A 101 -4.61 -0.85 -2.13
N PHE A 102 -5.19 0.31 -1.86
CA PHE A 102 -5.10 1.47 -2.72
C PHE A 102 -4.99 2.75 -1.88
N ASP A 103 -4.33 3.74 -2.45
CA ASP A 103 -4.27 5.10 -1.93
C ASP A 103 -5.20 5.97 -2.77
N ALA A 104 -6.08 6.72 -2.12
CA ALA A 104 -6.90 7.72 -2.79
C ALA A 104 -6.94 9.05 -2.01
N VAL A 105 -7.11 10.14 -2.73
CA VAL A 105 -7.14 11.50 -2.17
C VAL A 105 -8.44 12.19 -2.58
N PRO A 106 -9.17 12.83 -1.65
CA PRO A 106 -10.30 13.68 -2.00
C PRO A 106 -9.88 14.85 -2.89
N LEU A 107 -10.81 15.33 -3.71
CA LEU A 107 -10.59 16.46 -4.62
C LEU A 107 -11.40 17.69 -4.18
N ILE A 108 -10.80 18.88 -4.32
CA ILE A 108 -11.51 20.16 -4.36
C ILE A 108 -11.59 20.58 -5.82
N GLY A 109 -12.75 20.39 -6.43
CA GLY A 109 -12.88 20.48 -7.88
C GLY A 109 -12.04 19.39 -8.56
N LYS A 110 -10.92 19.77 -9.16
CA LYS A 110 -9.97 18.83 -9.80
C LYS A 110 -8.64 18.70 -9.05
N GLU A 111 -8.44 19.49 -7.99
CA GLU A 111 -7.16 19.55 -7.28
C GLU A 111 -7.16 18.59 -6.08
N PRO A 112 -6.10 17.80 -5.88
CA PRO A 112 -6.01 16.86 -4.76
C PRO A 112 -5.81 17.57 -3.41
N ALA A 113 -6.71 17.30 -2.47
CA ALA A 113 -6.69 17.81 -1.10
C ALA A 113 -5.77 16.98 -0.20
N TRP A 114 -4.45 17.09 -0.41
CA TRP A 114 -3.45 16.29 0.33
C TRP A 114 -3.40 16.58 1.84
N ALA A 115 -3.67 17.82 2.24
CA ALA A 115 -3.68 18.20 3.65
C ALA A 115 -4.96 17.67 4.32
N TYR A 116 -4.82 17.11 5.52
CA TYR A 116 -5.99 16.79 6.34
C TYR A 116 -6.59 18.06 6.97
N GLU A 117 -5.73 18.92 7.51
CA GLU A 117 -6.12 20.21 8.09
C GLU A 117 -6.82 21.08 7.04
N GLY A 118 -8.03 21.54 7.37
CA GLY A 118 -8.90 22.29 6.47
C GLY A 118 -9.70 21.46 5.46
N ASN A 119 -9.51 20.12 5.43
CA ASN A 119 -10.22 19.19 4.54
C ASN A 119 -10.83 18.00 5.31
N GLU A 120 -11.03 18.16 6.62
CA GLU A 120 -11.37 17.07 7.54
C GLU A 120 -12.67 16.37 7.12
N GLU A 121 -13.68 17.13 6.67
CA GLU A 121 -14.95 16.57 6.24
C GLU A 121 -14.82 15.72 4.96
N LEU A 122 -13.94 16.10 4.02
CA LEU A 122 -13.67 15.30 2.82
C LEU A 122 -13.03 13.97 3.18
N TRP A 123 -12.03 14.00 4.07
CA TRP A 123 -11.35 12.81 4.55
C TRP A 123 -12.25 11.92 5.42
N LYS A 124 -13.13 12.50 6.24
CA LYS A 124 -14.14 11.75 7.02
C LYS A 124 -15.13 11.03 6.10
N VAL A 125 -15.59 11.68 5.02
CA VAL A 125 -16.43 11.02 4.02
C VAL A 125 -15.69 9.84 3.39
N TYR A 126 -14.48 10.06 2.87
CA TYR A 126 -13.66 8.98 2.28
C TYR A 126 -13.46 7.81 3.24
N GLY A 127 -12.97 8.09 4.46
CA GLY A 127 -12.70 7.07 5.46
C GLY A 127 -13.95 6.32 5.92
N SER A 128 -15.08 7.01 6.09
CA SER A 128 -16.36 6.38 6.46
C SER A 128 -16.87 5.44 5.37
N VAL A 129 -16.72 5.82 4.10
CA VAL A 129 -17.13 5.01 2.96
C VAL A 129 -16.21 3.79 2.79
N CYS A 130 -14.89 3.95 2.96
CA CYS A 130 -13.96 2.82 2.99
C CYS A 130 -14.41 1.78 4.03
N LYS A 131 -14.64 2.22 5.26
CA LYS A 131 -15.08 1.34 6.37
C LYS A 131 -16.44 0.69 6.11
N TYR A 132 -17.39 1.45 5.57
CA TYR A 132 -18.71 0.92 5.22
C TYR A 132 -18.62 -0.23 4.21
N ASN A 133 -17.64 -0.19 3.29
CA ASN A 133 -17.37 -1.24 2.31
C ASN A 133 -16.44 -2.35 2.83
N GLY A 134 -16.21 -2.43 4.14
CA GLY A 134 -15.39 -3.45 4.77
C GLY A 134 -13.91 -3.37 4.39
N LEU A 135 -13.39 -2.15 4.25
CA LEU A 135 -11.95 -1.86 4.15
C LEU A 135 -11.46 -1.28 5.48
N THR A 136 -10.21 -1.59 5.83
CA THR A 136 -9.47 -0.87 6.86
C THR A 136 -8.95 0.43 6.25
N TRP A 137 -9.15 1.55 6.96
CA TRP A 137 -8.69 2.86 6.53
C TRP A 137 -7.52 3.35 7.38
N GLY A 138 -6.46 3.84 6.74
CA GLY A 138 -5.24 4.29 7.41
C GLY A 138 -5.39 5.57 8.23
N GLY A 139 -6.49 6.30 8.04
CA GLY A 139 -6.84 7.46 8.88
C GLY A 139 -7.16 7.12 10.34
N ASP A 140 -7.48 5.86 10.66
CA ASP A 140 -7.77 5.42 12.03
C ASP A 140 -6.53 4.87 12.77
N TRP A 141 -5.37 4.80 12.10
CA TRP A 141 -4.16 4.23 12.69
C TRP A 141 -3.44 5.21 13.63
N LYS A 142 -2.62 4.67 14.55
CA LYS A 142 -1.72 5.50 15.37
C LYS A 142 -0.68 6.22 14.52
N PHE A 143 -0.15 5.54 13.50
CA PHE A 143 0.65 6.16 12.45
C PHE A 143 -0.28 6.41 11.27
N ILE A 144 -0.80 7.63 11.22
CA ILE A 144 -1.89 8.01 10.32
C ILE A 144 -1.39 8.03 8.87
N ASP A 145 -2.14 7.37 8.00
CA ASP A 145 -1.96 7.39 6.55
C ASP A 145 -3.32 7.58 5.87
N TYR A 146 -3.77 8.84 5.77
CA TYR A 146 -5.13 9.16 5.30
C TYR A 146 -5.46 8.62 3.90
N PRO A 147 -4.55 8.65 2.91
CA PRO A 147 -4.85 8.07 1.60
C PRO A 147 -5.13 6.57 1.62
N HIS A 148 -4.51 5.82 2.53
CA HIS A 148 -4.43 4.36 2.47
C HIS A 148 -5.74 3.67 2.85
N ALA A 149 -6.19 2.73 2.02
CA ALA A 149 -7.24 1.78 2.31
C ALA A 149 -6.81 0.36 1.92
N GLN A 150 -7.15 -0.64 2.73
CA GLN A 150 -6.78 -2.04 2.49
C GLN A 150 -7.88 -3.02 2.88
N GLU A 151 -7.88 -4.19 2.24
CA GLU A 151 -8.86 -5.25 2.50
C GLU A 151 -8.64 -5.95 3.86
N HIS A 152 -7.39 -6.08 4.29
CA HIS A 152 -7.01 -6.79 5.50
C HIS A 152 -7.01 -5.88 6.75
N THR A 153 -7.16 -6.44 7.94
CA THR A 153 -6.98 -5.69 9.20
C THR A 153 -5.53 -5.74 9.70
N GLU A 154 -4.79 -6.76 9.30
CA GLU A 154 -3.37 -6.92 9.62
C GLU A 154 -2.52 -5.84 8.93
N SER A 155 -1.48 -5.38 9.63
CA SER A 155 -0.63 -4.30 9.13
C SER A 155 0.28 -4.70 7.97
N ASN A 156 0.60 -5.99 7.83
CA ASN A 156 1.43 -6.48 6.73
C ASN A 156 1.08 -7.92 6.32
N PRO A 157 1.31 -8.31 5.05
CA PRO A 157 1.05 -9.66 4.56
C PRO A 157 1.81 -10.78 5.28
N LEU A 158 3.01 -10.52 5.82
CA LEU A 158 3.83 -11.56 6.47
C LEU A 158 3.25 -12.03 7.81
N ARG A 159 2.26 -11.31 8.35
CA ARG A 159 1.47 -11.74 9.52
C ARG A 159 0.36 -12.73 9.16
N VAL A 160 0.00 -12.81 7.88
CA VAL A 160 -1.11 -13.63 7.37
C VAL A 160 -0.58 -14.83 6.61
N TYR A 161 0.41 -14.62 5.75
CA TYR A 161 0.97 -15.65 4.88
C TYR A 161 2.36 -16.03 5.34
N ASN A 162 2.59 -17.32 5.55
CA ASN A 162 3.94 -17.86 5.72
C ASN A 162 4.73 -17.76 4.39
N PRO A 163 6.05 -18.03 4.38
CA PRO A 163 6.87 -17.85 3.19
C PRO A 163 6.40 -18.60 1.95
N GLU A 164 5.97 -19.86 2.12
CA GLU A 164 5.49 -20.69 1.01
C GLU A 164 4.18 -20.15 0.44
N ALA A 165 3.21 -19.86 1.30
CA ALA A 165 1.90 -19.32 0.90
C ALA A 165 2.02 -17.97 0.20
N LEU A 166 2.88 -17.07 0.73
CA LEU A 166 3.08 -15.76 0.13
C LEU A 166 3.76 -15.88 -1.24
N LYS A 167 4.82 -16.70 -1.35
CA LYS A 167 5.52 -16.91 -2.61
C LYS A 167 4.59 -17.49 -3.68
N ARG A 168 3.77 -18.48 -3.30
CA ARG A 168 2.76 -19.08 -4.18
C ARG A 168 1.75 -18.02 -4.66
N LEU A 169 1.17 -17.25 -3.73
CA LEU A 169 0.18 -16.23 -4.06
C LEU A 169 0.74 -15.16 -5.02
N LEU A 170 1.96 -14.68 -4.78
CA LEU A 170 2.63 -13.74 -5.67
C LEU A 170 2.85 -14.35 -7.06
N SER A 171 3.28 -15.62 -7.12
CA SER A 171 3.58 -16.30 -8.39
C SER A 171 2.31 -16.55 -9.22
N GLU A 172 1.24 -17.06 -8.59
CA GLU A 172 -0.06 -17.30 -9.24
C GLU A 172 -0.66 -16.02 -9.84
N ARG A 173 -0.26 -14.86 -9.32
CA ARG A 173 -0.71 -13.55 -9.78
C ARG A 173 0.28 -12.83 -10.69
N GLY A 174 1.41 -13.44 -11.02
CA GLY A 174 2.45 -12.82 -11.85
C GLY A 174 3.11 -11.59 -11.20
N LEU A 175 3.22 -11.59 -9.87
CA LEU A 175 3.75 -10.49 -9.05
C LEU A 175 5.15 -10.78 -8.47
N LEU A 176 5.72 -11.95 -8.79
CA LEU A 176 7.06 -12.39 -8.41
C LEU A 176 7.98 -12.50 -9.62
#